data_AF-A0AAD3XZF7-F1
#
_entry.id   AF-A0AAD3XZF7-F1
#
_cell.length_a   1.000
_cell.length_b   1.000
_cell.length_c   1.000
_cell.angle_alpha   90.00
_cell.angle_beta   90.00
_cell.angle_gamma   90.00
#
_symmetry.space_group_name_H-M   'P 1'
#
loop_
_entity.id
_entity.type
_entity.pdbx_description
1 polymer ?
#
loop_
_entity_poly.entity_id
_entity_poly.type
_entity_poly.pdbx_seq_one_letter_code
_entity_poly.pdbx_strand_id
1 'polypeptide(L)'
;MSSRRYPHCPGIYTDEQVEGWRKVVEAVHAKGAIFFCQLWHAGRASHPVFQPGDAAPISPTDKRISKRWTDFRQASLNAIRAGFDGVEIHGAQGYIIDQFLKDTINDRTGKYGGSLVNRCKFLLEVTQAMVSAVGAERVAVRLSSAIDYLNAIDSDPLALGLAVIERLNELQESVGSKLTYLHVIQRRFMNADHKPVHEDEGAQLLKKLRKAYQGTFVCSGGYTKDLGNEALAH
;
A
#
# COMPACT_ATOMS: atom_id res chain seq x y z
N MET A 1 -0.34 9.59 -11.40
CA MET A 1 -0.76 8.23 -11.05
C MET A 1 -2.25 8.07 -11.23
N SER A 2 -2.66 7.09 -12.04
CA SER A 2 -4.05 6.97 -12.45
C SER A 2 -4.69 5.72 -11.87
N SER A 3 -5.80 5.91 -11.17
CA SER A 3 -6.78 4.92 -10.72
C SER A 3 -7.60 4.33 -11.89
N ARG A 4 -6.99 4.14 -13.08
CA ARG A 4 -7.55 3.75 -14.40
C ARG A 4 -8.29 2.39 -14.43
N ARG A 5 -8.94 2.00 -13.35
CA ARG A 5 -9.74 0.80 -13.20
C ARG A 5 -11.20 1.15 -12.97
N TYR A 6 -11.47 2.19 -12.19
CA TYR A 6 -12.83 2.55 -11.81
C TYR A 6 -13.18 3.92 -12.40
N PRO A 7 -14.30 4.03 -13.13
CA PRO A 7 -14.82 5.31 -13.58
C PRO A 7 -14.97 6.29 -12.42
N HIS A 8 -14.68 7.57 -12.67
CA HIS A 8 -14.83 8.66 -11.70
C HIS A 8 -13.94 8.60 -10.46
N CYS A 9 -12.99 7.65 -10.36
CA CYS A 9 -11.98 7.72 -9.31
C CYS A 9 -11.06 8.93 -9.52
N PRO A 10 -10.79 9.73 -8.48
CA PRO A 10 -9.94 10.90 -8.60
C PRO A 10 -8.48 10.52 -8.88
N GLY A 11 -7.80 11.42 -9.56
CA GLY A 11 -6.34 11.40 -9.76
C GLY A 11 -5.65 12.48 -8.94
N ILE A 12 -4.32 12.51 -9.00
CA ILE A 12 -3.49 13.60 -8.42
C ILE A 12 -2.24 13.87 -9.27
N TYR A 13 -2.41 13.97 -10.58
CA TYR A 13 -1.33 14.10 -11.56
C TYR A 13 -1.46 15.29 -12.51
N THR A 14 -2.59 15.99 -12.50
CA THR A 14 -2.74 17.29 -13.17
C THR A 14 -2.88 18.40 -12.14
N ASP A 15 -2.63 19.65 -12.56
CA ASP A 15 -2.80 20.80 -11.67
C ASP A 15 -4.28 20.96 -11.27
N GLU A 16 -5.23 20.76 -12.19
CA GLU A 16 -6.66 20.86 -11.90
C GLU A 16 -7.10 19.86 -10.83
N GLN A 17 -6.52 18.65 -10.83
CA GLN A 17 -6.77 17.65 -9.79
C GLN A 17 -6.22 18.10 -8.43
N VAL A 18 -5.03 18.71 -8.41
CA VAL A 18 -4.44 19.25 -7.18
C VAL A 18 -5.31 20.40 -6.62
N GLU A 19 -5.76 21.32 -7.48
CA GLU A 19 -6.66 22.40 -7.10
C GLU A 19 -8.01 21.87 -6.58
N GLY A 20 -8.55 20.83 -7.21
CA GLY A 20 -9.76 20.15 -6.75
C GLY A 20 -9.59 19.52 -5.37
N TRP A 21 -8.46 18.83 -5.14
CA TRP A 21 -8.15 18.23 -3.84
C TRP A 21 -7.95 19.25 -2.73
N ARG A 22 -7.35 20.42 -3.03
CA ARG A 22 -7.11 21.46 -2.02
C ARG A 22 -8.39 21.86 -1.30
N LYS A 23 -9.49 22.03 -2.04
CA LYS A 23 -10.80 22.37 -1.45
C LYS A 23 -11.29 21.32 -0.46
N VAL A 24 -11.04 20.04 -0.74
CA VAL A 24 -11.42 18.93 0.15
C VAL A 24 -10.53 18.92 1.40
N VAL A 25 -9.22 19.07 1.22
CA VAL A 25 -8.26 19.14 2.31
C VAL A 25 -8.59 20.31 3.25
N GLU A 26 -8.82 21.51 2.72
CA GLU A 26 -9.21 22.70 3.49
C GLU A 26 -10.48 22.45 4.30
N ALA A 27 -11.48 21.77 3.72
CA ALA A 27 -12.71 21.43 4.43
C ALA A 27 -12.47 20.44 5.58
N VAL A 28 -11.55 19.48 5.43
CA VAL A 28 -11.17 18.54 6.50
C VAL A 28 -10.38 19.26 7.59
N HIS A 29 -9.42 20.10 7.21
CA HIS A 29 -8.61 20.91 8.13
C HIS A 29 -9.46 21.92 8.91
N ALA A 30 -10.51 22.50 8.30
CA ALA A 30 -11.47 23.37 8.98
C ALA A 30 -12.26 22.66 10.10
N LYS A 31 -12.23 21.31 10.14
CA LYS A 31 -12.78 20.48 11.22
C LYS A 31 -11.72 20.01 12.22
N GLY A 32 -10.46 20.44 12.07
CA GLY A 32 -9.35 20.08 12.96
C GLY A 32 -8.84 18.66 12.76
N ALA A 33 -9.13 18.02 11.63
CA ALA A 33 -8.73 16.65 11.34
C ALA A 33 -7.49 16.59 10.42
N ILE A 34 -6.73 15.49 10.52
CA ILE A 34 -5.57 15.18 9.68
C ILE A 34 -6.04 14.34 8.47
N PHE A 35 -5.47 14.56 7.29
CA PHE A 35 -5.86 13.87 6.07
C PHE A 35 -4.68 13.40 5.23
N PHE A 36 -4.67 12.11 4.90
CA PHE A 36 -3.63 11.46 4.10
C PHE A 36 -4.16 11.07 2.72
N CYS A 37 -3.37 11.32 1.68
CA CYS A 37 -3.69 10.91 0.31
C CYS A 37 -3.17 9.49 0.05
N GLN A 38 -4.05 8.51 -0.14
CA GLN A 38 -3.63 7.18 -0.53
C GLN A 38 -3.25 7.15 -2.02
N LEU A 39 -1.99 6.85 -2.30
CA LEU A 39 -1.46 6.77 -3.66
C LEU A 39 -1.60 5.35 -4.21
N TRP A 40 -2.31 5.26 -5.33
CA TRP A 40 -2.79 3.99 -5.86
C TRP A 40 -2.47 3.81 -7.35
N HIS A 41 -2.16 2.57 -7.72
CA HIS A 41 -1.97 2.16 -9.10
C HIS A 41 -2.52 0.74 -9.31
N ALA A 42 -3.51 0.63 -10.20
CA ALA A 42 -4.30 -0.60 -10.35
C ALA A 42 -3.49 -1.82 -10.86
N GLY A 43 -2.44 -1.60 -11.64
CA GLY A 43 -1.69 -2.69 -12.27
C GLY A 43 -2.60 -3.54 -13.17
N ARG A 44 -2.48 -4.87 -13.10
CA ARG A 44 -3.24 -5.79 -13.97
C ARG A 44 -4.75 -5.76 -13.72
N ALA A 45 -5.16 -5.14 -12.62
CA ALA A 45 -6.56 -5.00 -12.25
C ALA A 45 -7.31 -3.98 -13.14
N SER A 46 -6.59 -3.16 -13.91
CA SER A 46 -7.17 -2.21 -14.87
C SER A 46 -7.67 -2.92 -16.15
N HIS A 47 -8.35 -2.19 -17.03
CA HIS A 47 -8.84 -2.65 -18.33
C HIS A 47 -8.18 -1.83 -19.46
N PRO A 48 -7.90 -2.41 -20.65
CA PRO A 48 -7.29 -1.70 -21.79
C PRO A 48 -7.96 -0.37 -22.14
N VAL A 49 -9.30 -0.33 -22.14
CA VAL A 49 -10.12 0.89 -22.42
C VAL A 49 -9.76 2.10 -21.54
N PHE A 50 -9.15 1.87 -20.38
CA PHE A 50 -8.72 2.95 -19.49
C PHE A 50 -7.24 3.31 -19.67
N GLN A 51 -6.50 2.60 -20.51
CA GLN A 51 -5.08 2.84 -20.78
C GLN A 51 -4.91 3.72 -22.03
N PRO A 52 -3.82 4.49 -22.13
CA PRO A 52 -3.55 5.29 -23.32
C PRO A 52 -3.38 4.36 -24.53
N GLY A 53 -4.18 4.60 -25.57
CA GLY A 53 -4.13 3.79 -26.81
C GLY A 53 -4.54 2.34 -26.63
N ASP A 54 -5.45 2.04 -25.68
CA ASP A 54 -5.96 0.69 -25.40
C ASP A 54 -4.86 -0.35 -25.10
N ALA A 55 -3.73 0.12 -24.57
CA ALA A 55 -2.61 -0.74 -24.22
C ALA A 55 -2.98 -1.73 -23.10
N ALA A 56 -2.34 -2.90 -23.12
CA ALA A 56 -2.51 -3.88 -22.05
C ALA A 56 -2.14 -3.27 -20.67
N PRO A 57 -2.95 -3.48 -19.63
CA PRO A 57 -2.63 -3.10 -18.26
C PRO A 57 -1.27 -3.63 -17.82
N ILE A 58 -0.64 -2.87 -16.95
CA ILE A 58 0.69 -3.23 -16.45
C ILE A 58 0.56 -4.35 -15.44
N SER A 59 1.29 -5.42 -15.68
CA SER A 59 1.35 -6.61 -14.83
C SER A 59 2.78 -6.77 -14.32
N PRO A 60 3.01 -7.48 -13.19
CA PRO A 60 4.34 -7.83 -12.73
C PRO A 60 5.19 -8.64 -13.73
N THR A 61 4.69 -9.08 -14.89
CA THR A 61 5.47 -9.77 -15.95
C THR A 61 6.82 -9.13 -16.31
N ASP A 62 7.76 -9.90 -16.89
CA ASP A 62 9.14 -9.49 -17.22
C ASP A 62 9.31 -8.24 -18.11
N LYS A 63 8.24 -7.63 -18.61
CA LYS A 63 8.27 -6.31 -19.24
C LYS A 63 8.90 -5.27 -18.33
N ARG A 64 9.70 -4.37 -18.93
CA ARG A 64 10.45 -3.33 -18.22
C ARG A 64 9.50 -2.33 -17.54
N ILE A 65 9.71 -2.13 -16.25
CA ILE A 65 9.02 -1.15 -15.43
C ILE A 65 9.84 0.15 -15.46
N SER A 66 9.80 0.90 -16.57
CA SER A 66 10.50 2.20 -16.61
C SER A 66 9.63 3.30 -16.00
N LYS A 67 10.22 4.17 -15.19
CA LYS A 67 9.65 5.46 -14.74
C LYS A 67 8.41 5.38 -13.83
N ARG A 68 8.24 4.33 -13.02
CA ARG A 68 7.02 4.19 -12.18
C ARG A 68 7.16 4.72 -10.76
N TRP A 69 8.32 4.56 -10.12
CA TRP A 69 8.61 5.23 -8.84
C TRP A 69 8.61 6.76 -8.99
N THR A 70 8.94 7.29 -10.18
CA THR A 70 8.84 8.73 -10.45
C THR A 70 7.39 9.22 -10.42
N ASP A 71 6.42 8.40 -10.81
CA ASP A 71 5.01 8.77 -10.71
C ASP A 71 4.54 8.79 -9.25
N PHE A 72 5.00 7.83 -8.42
CA PHE A 72 4.81 7.85 -6.97
C PHE A 72 5.41 9.08 -6.32
N ARG A 73 6.66 9.37 -6.65
CA ARG A 73 7.35 10.58 -6.20
C ARG A 73 6.57 11.86 -6.57
N GLN A 74 6.17 12.01 -7.82
CA GLN A 74 5.46 13.21 -8.27
C GLN A 74 4.07 13.33 -7.65
N ALA A 75 3.35 12.22 -7.53
CA ALA A 75 2.05 12.21 -6.87
C ALA A 75 2.16 12.57 -5.38
N SER A 76 3.24 12.18 -4.70
CA SER A 76 3.49 12.65 -3.33
C SER A 76 3.68 14.16 -3.26
N LEU A 77 4.50 14.73 -4.14
CA LEU A 77 4.69 16.18 -4.22
C LEU A 77 3.37 16.90 -4.49
N ASN A 78 2.57 16.36 -5.40
CA ASN A 78 1.26 16.90 -5.73
C ASN A 78 0.28 16.83 -4.55
N ALA A 79 0.29 15.73 -3.78
CA ALA A 79 -0.50 15.57 -2.57
C ALA A 79 -0.13 16.61 -1.51
N ILE A 80 1.16 16.79 -1.24
CA ILE A 80 1.62 17.82 -0.30
C ILE A 80 1.27 19.22 -0.80
N ARG A 81 1.37 19.49 -2.11
CA ARG A 81 0.96 20.77 -2.73
C ARG A 81 -0.56 21.02 -2.66
N ALA A 82 -1.37 19.95 -2.64
CA ALA A 82 -2.81 20.03 -2.39
C ALA A 82 -3.13 20.25 -0.90
N GLY A 83 -2.14 20.16 -0.01
CA GLY A 83 -2.29 20.40 1.43
C GLY A 83 -2.47 19.15 2.28
N PHE A 84 -2.44 17.94 1.71
CA PHE A 84 -2.51 16.72 2.52
C PHE A 84 -1.36 16.67 3.54
N ASP A 85 -1.65 16.16 4.74
CA ASP A 85 -0.67 16.05 5.83
C ASP A 85 0.38 14.96 5.55
N GLY A 86 0.02 13.98 4.73
CA GLY A 86 0.91 12.95 4.25
C GLY A 86 0.28 12.08 3.17
N VAL A 87 0.99 11.01 2.85
CA VAL A 87 0.62 10.06 1.78
C VAL A 87 0.70 8.63 2.29
N GLU A 88 -0.24 7.80 1.85
CA GLU A 88 -0.24 6.36 2.14
C GLU A 88 0.01 5.57 0.85
N ILE A 89 1.06 4.74 0.83
CA ILE A 89 1.33 3.83 -0.28
C ILE A 89 0.31 2.70 -0.24
N HIS A 90 -0.47 2.54 -1.32
CA HIS A 90 -1.38 1.41 -1.44
C HIS A 90 -0.64 0.13 -1.88
N GLY A 91 -0.04 -0.57 -0.91
CA GLY A 91 0.69 -1.85 -1.08
C GLY A 91 -0.16 -3.11 -0.86
N ALA A 92 -1.44 -3.07 -1.23
CA ALA A 92 -2.43 -4.04 -0.76
C ALA A 92 -3.48 -4.42 -1.84
N GLN A 93 -4.30 -5.42 -1.53
CA GLN A 93 -5.52 -5.81 -2.25
C GLN A 93 -5.30 -6.04 -3.75
N GLY A 94 -4.25 -6.78 -4.09
CA GLY A 94 -3.99 -7.25 -5.45
C GLY A 94 -3.72 -6.14 -6.46
N TYR A 95 -3.36 -4.93 -6.02
CA TYR A 95 -2.92 -3.83 -6.87
C TYR A 95 -1.41 -3.88 -7.12
N ILE A 96 -0.87 -2.95 -7.90
CA ILE A 96 0.45 -3.15 -8.53
C ILE A 96 1.54 -3.56 -7.55
N ILE A 97 1.61 -2.94 -6.37
CA ILE A 97 2.63 -3.27 -5.37
C ILE A 97 2.37 -4.67 -4.79
N ASP A 98 1.13 -5.00 -4.42
CA ASP A 98 0.75 -6.34 -3.94
C ASP A 98 1.00 -7.41 -5.02
N GLN A 99 0.91 -7.02 -6.30
CA GLN A 99 1.24 -7.87 -7.45
C GLN A 99 2.73 -8.20 -7.56
N PHE A 100 3.63 -7.31 -7.10
CA PHE A 100 5.05 -7.65 -6.94
C PHE A 100 5.30 -8.44 -5.66
N LEU A 101 4.54 -8.15 -4.61
CA LEU A 101 4.75 -8.81 -3.33
C LEU A 101 4.38 -10.29 -3.41
N LYS A 102 3.30 -10.69 -4.09
CA LYS A 102 2.74 -12.04 -3.95
C LYS A 102 3.18 -13.06 -5.00
N ASP A 103 3.60 -14.24 -4.56
CA ASP A 103 4.25 -15.25 -5.40
C ASP A 103 3.35 -15.96 -6.41
N THR A 104 2.05 -16.11 -6.14
CA THR A 104 1.12 -16.75 -7.09
C THR A 104 0.90 -15.95 -8.37
N ILE A 105 1.31 -14.68 -8.39
CA ILE A 105 1.06 -13.76 -9.51
C ILE A 105 2.27 -12.98 -9.98
N ASN A 106 3.37 -13.01 -9.22
CA ASN A 106 4.65 -12.50 -9.63
C ASN A 106 5.48 -13.62 -10.26
N ASP A 107 5.36 -13.77 -11.57
CA ASP A 107 6.06 -14.78 -12.39
C ASP A 107 7.48 -14.36 -12.80
N ARG A 108 7.99 -13.25 -12.28
CA ARG A 108 9.32 -12.74 -12.65
C ARG A 108 10.44 -13.60 -12.09
N THR A 109 11.49 -13.73 -12.89
CA THR A 109 12.77 -14.34 -12.47
C THR A 109 13.87 -13.32 -12.20
N GLY A 110 13.65 -12.05 -12.59
CA GLY A 110 14.61 -10.96 -12.42
C GLY A 110 14.62 -10.30 -11.04
N LYS A 111 15.19 -9.09 -10.95
CA LYS A 111 15.43 -8.36 -9.68
C LYS A 111 14.18 -8.05 -8.83
N TYR A 112 12.97 -8.27 -9.34
CA TYR A 112 11.71 -8.01 -8.63
C TYR A 112 10.84 -9.27 -8.41
N GLY A 113 11.35 -10.48 -8.65
CA GLY A 113 10.59 -11.72 -8.39
C GLY A 113 11.45 -12.90 -7.96
N GLY A 114 10.79 -14.04 -7.79
CA GLY A 114 11.36 -15.23 -7.15
C GLY A 114 11.45 -15.05 -5.62
N SER A 115 12.64 -14.77 -5.11
CA SER A 115 12.89 -14.69 -3.67
C SER A 115 12.08 -13.59 -2.98
N LEU A 116 11.76 -13.78 -1.69
CA LEU A 116 11.11 -12.76 -0.84
C LEU A 116 11.83 -11.41 -0.91
N VAL A 117 13.16 -11.43 -0.88
CA VAL A 117 14.00 -10.23 -0.99
C VAL A 117 13.69 -9.48 -2.28
N ASN A 118 13.62 -10.18 -3.41
CA ASN A 118 13.36 -9.57 -4.71
C ASN A 118 11.92 -9.08 -4.83
N ARG A 119 10.94 -9.86 -4.38
CA ARG A 119 9.51 -9.47 -4.38
C ARG A 119 9.27 -8.18 -3.60
N CYS A 120 9.97 -7.98 -2.48
CA CYS A 120 9.86 -6.76 -1.67
C CYS A 120 10.51 -5.52 -2.31
N LYS A 121 11.51 -5.67 -3.19
CA LYS A 121 12.30 -4.54 -3.71
C LYS A 121 11.46 -3.44 -4.35
N PHE A 122 10.39 -3.79 -5.07
CA PHE A 122 9.56 -2.77 -5.74
C PHE A 122 8.85 -1.86 -4.74
N LEU A 123 8.27 -2.41 -3.67
CA LEU A 123 7.71 -1.60 -2.58
C LEU A 123 8.77 -0.69 -1.97
N LEU A 124 9.97 -1.22 -1.68
CA LEU A 124 11.03 -0.45 -1.02
C LEU A 124 11.56 0.69 -1.89
N GLU A 125 11.76 0.47 -3.19
CA GLU A 125 12.17 1.53 -4.11
C GLU A 125 11.09 2.62 -4.22
N VAL A 126 9.80 2.27 -4.19
CA VAL A 126 8.69 3.23 -4.15
C VAL A 126 8.68 4.01 -2.85
N THR A 127 8.80 3.34 -1.69
CA THR A 127 8.85 3.98 -0.38
C THR A 127 10.03 4.95 -0.29
N GLN A 128 11.23 4.53 -0.70
CA GLN A 128 12.41 5.39 -0.72
C GLN A 128 12.20 6.63 -1.61
N ALA A 129 11.62 6.46 -2.80
CA ALA A 129 11.37 7.58 -3.71
C ALA A 129 10.38 8.60 -3.11
N MET A 130 9.35 8.13 -2.39
CA MET A 130 8.39 9.00 -1.73
C MET A 130 8.99 9.69 -0.50
N VAL A 131 9.70 8.94 0.36
CA VAL A 131 10.42 9.49 1.51
C VAL A 131 11.39 10.58 1.09
N SER A 132 12.15 10.36 0.01
CA SER A 132 13.10 11.35 -0.52
C SER A 132 12.43 12.60 -1.10
N ALA A 133 11.11 12.59 -1.33
CA ALA A 133 10.38 13.74 -1.86
C ALA A 133 9.62 14.53 -0.81
N VAL A 134 9.09 13.87 0.23
CA VAL A 134 8.17 14.51 1.19
C VAL A 134 8.51 14.27 2.66
N GLY A 135 9.60 13.56 2.97
CA GLY A 135 9.98 13.20 4.33
C GLY A 135 9.33 11.90 4.81
N ALA A 136 10.02 11.13 5.65
CA ALA A 136 9.52 9.83 6.15
C ALA A 136 8.30 10.01 7.05
N GLU A 137 8.28 11.09 7.84
CA GLU A 137 7.21 11.45 8.76
C GLU A 137 5.88 11.74 8.06
N ARG A 138 5.89 11.91 6.72
CA ARG A 138 4.69 12.09 5.88
C ARG A 138 4.36 10.89 5.01
N VAL A 139 5.10 9.78 5.11
CA VAL A 139 4.87 8.57 4.31
C VAL A 139 4.39 7.44 5.20
N ALA A 140 3.25 6.86 4.84
CA ALA A 140 2.72 5.64 5.39
C ALA A 140 2.68 4.52 4.34
N VAL A 141 2.62 3.26 4.80
CA VAL A 141 2.51 2.08 3.93
C VAL A 141 1.29 1.26 4.32
N ARG A 142 0.46 0.88 3.36
CA ARG A 142 -0.63 -0.08 3.56
C ARG A 142 -0.27 -1.46 3.00
N LEU A 143 -0.49 -2.52 3.78
CA LEU A 143 -0.12 -3.90 3.46
C LEU A 143 -1.28 -4.87 3.69
N SER A 144 -1.36 -5.93 2.88
CA SER A 144 -2.38 -6.98 3.02
C SER A 144 -1.81 -8.38 2.71
N SER A 145 -0.78 -8.80 3.44
CA SER A 145 -0.08 -10.06 3.16
C SER A 145 -0.99 -11.28 3.24
N ALA A 146 -1.98 -11.28 4.15
CA ALA A 146 -2.94 -12.37 4.37
C ALA A 146 -4.29 -12.20 3.66
N ILE A 147 -4.43 -11.23 2.75
CA ILE A 147 -5.69 -10.99 2.03
C ILE A 147 -5.63 -11.56 0.62
N ASP A 148 -6.52 -12.50 0.32
CA ASP A 148 -6.70 -13.02 -1.04
C ASP A 148 -7.70 -12.15 -1.79
N TYR A 149 -7.22 -11.36 -2.76
CA TYR A 149 -8.08 -10.51 -3.56
C TYR A 149 -7.47 -10.32 -4.96
N LEU A 150 -8.32 -10.29 -6.00
CA LEU A 150 -7.90 -10.19 -7.42
C LEU A 150 -6.88 -11.27 -7.83
N ASN A 151 -7.07 -12.48 -7.29
CA ASN A 151 -6.19 -13.64 -7.45
C ASN A 151 -4.76 -13.39 -6.96
N ALA A 152 -4.53 -12.37 -6.12
CA ALA A 152 -3.23 -12.10 -5.50
C ALA A 152 -3.17 -12.83 -4.15
N ILE A 153 -2.54 -14.01 -4.16
CA ILE A 153 -2.38 -14.92 -3.01
C ILE A 153 -0.88 -15.11 -2.74
N ASP A 154 -0.46 -15.19 -1.49
CA ASP A 154 0.92 -15.56 -1.14
C ASP A 154 0.95 -16.94 -0.48
N SER A 155 1.95 -17.75 -0.81
CA SER A 155 2.10 -19.07 -0.17
C SER A 155 2.52 -18.98 1.31
N ASP A 156 3.15 -17.88 1.74
CA ASP A 156 3.50 -17.64 3.15
C ASP A 156 3.26 -16.16 3.56
N PRO A 157 2.00 -15.81 3.89
CA PRO A 157 1.62 -14.46 4.30
C PRO A 157 2.38 -13.89 5.50
N LEU A 158 2.84 -14.75 6.42
CA LEU A 158 3.58 -14.33 7.60
C LEU A 158 5.02 -13.98 7.21
N ALA A 159 5.70 -14.86 6.46
CA ALA A 159 7.06 -14.59 5.99
C ALA A 159 7.11 -13.36 5.08
N LEU A 160 6.13 -13.19 4.19
CA LEU A 160 6.00 -11.98 3.37
C LEU A 160 5.85 -10.72 4.24
N GLY A 161 4.93 -10.75 5.21
CA GLY A 161 4.70 -9.62 6.11
C GLY A 161 5.95 -9.24 6.90
N LEU A 162 6.64 -10.22 7.48
CA LEU A 162 7.88 -10.01 8.23
C LEU A 162 9.01 -9.49 7.34
N ALA A 163 9.16 -10.01 6.12
CA ALA A 163 10.17 -9.55 5.17
C ALA A 163 9.96 -8.09 4.73
N VAL A 164 8.70 -7.66 4.56
CA VAL A 164 8.38 -6.25 4.29
C VAL A 164 8.74 -5.39 5.51
N ILE A 165 8.34 -5.80 6.71
CA ILE A 165 8.59 -5.05 7.95
C ILE A 165 10.07 -4.87 8.25
N GLU A 166 10.86 -5.94 8.12
CA GLU A 166 12.32 -5.92 8.27
C GLU A 166 12.93 -4.79 7.41
N ARG A 167 12.59 -4.76 6.12
CA ARG A 167 13.11 -3.77 5.17
C ARG A 167 12.60 -2.35 5.44
N LEU A 168 11.35 -2.21 5.88
CA LEU A 168 10.84 -0.90 6.29
C LEU A 168 11.57 -0.39 7.54
N ASN A 169 11.88 -1.28 8.50
CA ASN A 169 12.69 -0.91 9.67
C ASN A 169 14.10 -0.49 9.25
N GLU A 170 14.78 -1.25 8.38
CA GLU A 170 16.09 -0.91 7.81
C GLU A 170 16.06 0.46 7.09
N LEU A 171 15.02 0.71 6.29
CA LEU A 171 14.83 2.00 5.63
C LEU A 171 14.72 3.13 6.66
N GLN A 172 13.86 2.98 7.66
CA GLN A 172 13.68 3.98 8.72
C GLN A 172 14.97 4.28 9.49
N GLU A 173 15.77 3.25 9.76
CA GLU A 173 17.09 3.39 10.38
C GLU A 173 18.04 4.17 9.46
N SER A 174 18.11 3.79 8.17
CA SER A 174 18.99 4.44 7.20
C SER A 174 18.68 5.92 6.98
N VAL A 175 17.40 6.32 7.05
CA VAL A 175 16.97 7.72 6.89
C VAL A 175 16.93 8.50 8.21
N GLY A 176 17.12 7.82 9.35
CA GLY A 176 17.08 8.43 10.68
C GLY A 176 15.70 8.95 11.11
N SER A 177 14.61 8.50 10.45
CA SER A 177 13.24 8.95 10.72
C SER A 177 12.24 7.81 10.51
N LYS A 178 11.18 7.78 11.31
CA LYS A 178 10.14 6.76 11.21
C LYS A 178 9.13 7.13 10.12
N LEU A 179 8.61 6.11 9.43
CA LEU A 179 7.41 6.29 8.61
C LEU A 179 6.24 6.69 9.51
N THR A 180 5.28 7.44 8.97
CA THR A 180 4.13 7.91 9.76
C THR A 180 3.40 6.74 10.42
N TYR A 181 3.09 5.70 9.64
CA TYR A 181 2.54 4.44 10.14
C TYR A 181 2.66 3.30 9.10
N LEU A 182 2.63 2.07 9.59
CA LEU A 182 2.34 0.87 8.81
C LEU A 182 0.88 0.46 9.06
N HIS A 183 0.09 0.37 8.00
CA HIS A 183 -1.32 -0.01 8.03
C HIS A 183 -1.50 -1.44 7.48
N VAL A 184 -1.85 -2.39 8.34
CA VAL A 184 -2.07 -3.79 7.94
C VAL A 184 -3.56 -4.14 7.93
N ILE A 185 -4.02 -4.71 6.82
CA ILE A 185 -5.42 -5.16 6.68
C ILE A 185 -5.55 -6.59 7.18
N GLN A 186 -6.44 -6.79 8.15
CA GLN A 186 -6.89 -8.08 8.64
C GLN A 186 -7.95 -8.67 7.71
N ARG A 187 -7.87 -9.99 7.49
CA ARG A 187 -8.91 -10.72 6.76
C ARG A 187 -10.21 -10.63 7.55
N ARG A 188 -11.28 -10.16 6.92
CA ARG A 188 -12.63 -10.32 7.48
C ARG A 188 -12.90 -11.82 7.62
N PHE A 189 -13.70 -12.19 8.60
CA PHE A 189 -14.04 -13.55 9.08
C PHE A 189 -14.40 -14.63 8.04
N MET A 190 -14.34 -14.36 6.73
CA MET A 190 -14.76 -15.24 5.66
C MET A 190 -13.61 -15.44 4.66
N ASN A 191 -13.22 -16.70 4.44
CA ASN A 191 -12.40 -17.09 3.28
C ASN A 191 -13.19 -16.90 1.96
N ALA A 192 -12.53 -16.99 0.81
CA ALA A 192 -13.18 -16.99 -0.51
C ALA A 192 -14.33 -18.02 -0.61
N ASP A 193 -14.25 -19.10 0.17
CA ASP A 193 -15.26 -20.16 0.30
C ASP A 193 -16.32 -19.90 1.38
N HIS A 194 -16.44 -18.69 1.92
CA HIS A 194 -17.36 -18.34 3.01
C HIS A 194 -17.17 -19.17 4.30
N LYS A 195 -16.01 -19.81 4.47
CA LYS A 195 -15.66 -20.53 5.68
C LYS A 195 -15.08 -19.58 6.74
N PRO A 196 -15.39 -19.79 8.04
CA PRO A 196 -14.76 -19.06 9.13
C PRO A 196 -13.24 -19.24 9.05
N VAL A 197 -12.50 -18.15 8.98
CA VAL A 197 -11.09 -18.17 9.40
C VAL A 197 -11.12 -18.29 10.91
N HIS A 198 -10.36 -19.23 11.50
CA HIS A 198 -10.20 -19.24 12.94
C HIS A 198 -9.63 -17.88 13.37
N GLU A 199 -10.41 -17.14 14.14
CA GLU A 199 -10.15 -15.77 14.60
C GLU A 199 -8.74 -15.61 15.20
N ASP A 200 -8.22 -16.69 15.77
CA ASP A 200 -6.87 -16.82 16.32
C ASP A 200 -5.74 -16.67 15.30
N GLU A 201 -5.85 -17.18 14.08
CA GLU A 201 -4.72 -17.16 13.12
C GLU A 201 -4.43 -15.74 12.62
N GLY A 202 -5.49 -15.01 12.25
CA GLY A 202 -5.37 -13.61 11.82
C GLY A 202 -4.86 -12.70 12.95
N ALA A 203 -5.35 -12.90 14.17
CA ALA A 203 -4.90 -12.17 15.34
C ALA A 203 -3.44 -12.48 15.68
N GLN A 204 -3.02 -13.74 15.62
CA GLN A 204 -1.62 -14.13 15.85
C GLN A 204 -0.67 -13.55 14.80
N LEU A 205 -1.08 -13.54 13.52
CA LEU A 205 -0.31 -12.90 12.45
C LEU A 205 -0.11 -11.42 12.74
N LEU A 206 -1.19 -10.69 13.05
CA LEU A 206 -1.10 -9.26 13.40
C LEU A 206 -0.21 -9.01 14.62
N LYS A 207 -0.32 -9.82 15.68
CA LYS A 207 0.55 -9.71 16.86
C LYS A 207 2.02 -9.88 16.51
N LYS A 208 2.36 -10.86 15.65
CA LYS A 208 3.74 -11.08 15.18
C LYS A 208 4.24 -9.89 14.34
N LEU A 209 3.43 -9.38 13.43
CA LEU A 209 3.77 -8.22 12.61
C LEU A 209 3.93 -6.95 13.45
N ARG A 210 3.01 -6.70 14.40
CA ARG A 210 3.06 -5.56 15.33
C ARG A 210 4.35 -5.59 16.15
N LYS A 211 4.72 -6.76 16.69
CA LYS A 211 5.95 -6.92 17.49
C LYS A 211 7.22 -6.68 16.66
N ALA A 212 7.20 -7.00 15.37
CA ALA A 212 8.33 -6.81 14.49
C ALA A 212 8.50 -5.36 13.99
N TYR A 213 7.39 -4.61 13.80
CA TYR A 213 7.46 -3.27 13.23
C TYR A 213 7.83 -2.20 14.25
N GLN A 214 8.84 -1.39 13.93
CA GLN A 214 9.31 -0.31 14.78
C GLN A 214 8.69 1.03 14.37
N GLY A 215 7.50 1.32 14.86
CA GLY A 215 6.79 2.58 14.59
C GLY A 215 5.31 2.50 14.96
N THR A 216 4.53 3.43 14.43
CA THR A 216 3.07 3.42 14.57
C THR A 216 2.47 2.32 13.69
N PHE A 217 1.75 1.39 14.29
CA PHE A 217 1.09 0.31 13.57
C PHE A 217 -0.42 0.50 13.65
N VAL A 218 -1.08 0.47 12.51
CA VAL A 218 -2.53 0.61 12.36
C VAL A 218 -3.07 -0.69 11.77
N CYS A 219 -4.14 -1.23 12.33
CA CYS A 219 -4.85 -2.37 11.76
C CYS A 219 -6.27 -1.98 11.34
N SER A 220 -6.79 -2.66 10.31
CA SER A 220 -8.19 -2.52 9.91
C SER A 220 -8.77 -3.85 9.43
N GLY A 221 -10.08 -4.04 9.57
CA GLY A 221 -10.79 -5.23 9.10
C GLY A 221 -11.66 -5.88 10.17
N GLY A 222 -12.98 -5.65 10.09
CA GLY A 222 -13.96 -6.36 10.95
C GLY A 222 -14.07 -5.87 12.39
N TYR A 223 -13.36 -4.80 12.77
CA TYR A 223 -13.43 -4.22 14.12
C TYR A 223 -14.82 -3.66 14.44
N THR A 224 -15.39 -4.15 15.55
CA THR A 224 -16.38 -3.41 16.34
C THR A 224 -15.67 -2.42 17.27
N LYS A 225 -16.42 -1.60 17.99
CA LYS A 225 -15.87 -0.72 19.03
C LYS A 225 -15.07 -1.53 20.07
N ASP A 226 -15.63 -2.65 20.53
CA ASP A 226 -15.03 -3.47 21.58
C ASP A 226 -13.76 -4.17 21.11
N LEU A 227 -13.80 -4.81 19.94
CA LEU A 227 -12.61 -5.41 19.32
C LEU A 227 -11.49 -4.38 19.07
N GLY A 228 -11.87 -3.14 18.74
CA GLY A 228 -10.92 -2.04 18.57
C GLY A 228 -10.23 -1.65 19.87
N ASN A 229 -10.98 -1.56 20.97
CA ASN A 229 -10.43 -1.29 22.30
C ASN A 229 -9.53 -2.43 22.78
N GLU A 230 -9.93 -3.68 22.56
CA GLU A 230 -9.11 -4.85 22.90
C GLU A 230 -7.78 -4.87 22.14
N ALA A 231 -7.77 -4.48 20.86
CA ALA A 231 -6.56 -4.40 20.06
C ALA A 231 -5.57 -3.31 20.54
N LEU A 232 -6.04 -2.29 21.26
CA LEU A 232 -5.19 -1.24 21.84
C LEU A 232 -4.60 -1.62 23.21
N ALA A 233 -5.16 -2.63 23.89
CA ALA A 233 -4.77 -3.03 25.23
C ALA A 233 -3.51 -3.92 25.28
N HIS A 234 -2.89 -4.22 24.12
CA HIS A 234 -1.79 -5.18 23.94
C HIS A 234 -0.70 -4.63 22.99
#